data_AF-A0A7S1SBY0-F1
#
_entry.id   AF-A0A7S1SBY0-F1
#
_cell.length_a   1.000
_cell.length_b   1.000
_cell.length_c   1.000
_cell.angle_alpha   90.00
_cell.angle_beta   90.00
_cell.angle_gamma   90.00
#
_symmetry.space_group_name_H-M   'P 1'
#
loop_
_entity.id
_entity.type
_entity.pdbx_description
1 polymer ?
#
loop_
_entity_poly.entity_id
_entity_poly.type
_entity_poly.pdbx_seq_one_letter_code
_entity_poly.pdbx_strand_id
1 'polypeptide(L)'
;MDESECAKVVEALPHKPKGLHAPKPKKTELGAVTDCLAAFQEVDTDEDGAINKDELRAMFDKMGVNLDGGKGSSLFGTMDANSDGLLHYGEFLMWLGNEVQSEQARGTTGEKSVMWWLGLDGQPEEEARDDSGKFRELKERISSDGAEGWSHNTWLKYPGPWTFEANCGTRVAASEGCAIEATEERGITVSQLRPLWLYIQKVCEREGWVNFTGKQVKPEAATLYEVCKYVIMPFTKARKLSYVEQVAAGPQRPLFFCSHWWGEPVRAFIACVEQHAYDRRLGENASYWVCAYANNQWKLGKAVTADPAESSFRKAMHLAQGTLAVLDEGAVMFTRIWCCYEIAVTLGESGGKGMFDVVTAVAGGRKRENGVDVVATCVSTTGEMPVDGGHSGIKTMRESFFPPALLGKAMGVRLEEGRASVESDRTHILNAVVGAEDLDAAPPREHERYAALNKLLCAKMATGALRNAIDAGLAESYFAKLGNTDLKVFQLDVSKCKAFTAEIADQLAKALPATIEELTLTGTALATIPDELQKMSKLRRLNLRCNGELQKLPEWLGDLSELAFISVAECKRFTALPQSMHKLAKQHPVTLDLCNAPLGPTSWKPKGWDPSKGMWCARPSD
;
A
#
# COMPACT_ATOMS: atom_id res chain seq x y z
N MET A 1 28.64 -11.59 -17.70
CA MET A 1 28.61 -10.30 -18.42
C MET A 1 28.78 -9.21 -17.38
N ASP A 2 29.70 -8.29 -17.68
CA ASP A 2 30.48 -7.42 -16.80
C ASP A 2 29.64 -6.37 -16.03
N GLU A 3 29.94 -6.19 -14.73
CA GLU A 3 29.34 -5.21 -13.80
C GLU A 3 29.55 -3.75 -14.24
N SER A 4 30.44 -3.49 -15.21
CA SER A 4 30.77 -2.15 -15.69
C SER A 4 29.70 -1.45 -16.54
N GLU A 5 28.67 -2.15 -17.02
CA GLU A 5 27.58 -1.53 -17.81
C GLU A 5 26.45 -0.94 -16.95
N CYS A 6 26.16 -1.52 -15.77
CA CYS A 6 25.18 -0.95 -14.83
C CYS A 6 25.65 0.40 -14.23
N ALA A 7 26.96 0.63 -14.14
CA ALA A 7 27.53 1.87 -13.64
C ALA A 7 27.37 3.05 -14.62
N LYS A 8 27.27 2.80 -15.93
CA LYS A 8 27.14 3.85 -16.96
C LYS A 8 25.79 4.57 -16.93
N VAL A 9 24.77 3.96 -16.33
CA VAL A 9 23.44 4.55 -16.10
C VAL A 9 23.48 5.63 -15.02
N VAL A 10 24.45 5.55 -14.10
CA VAL A 10 24.59 6.49 -12.96
C VAL A 10 25.22 7.82 -13.41
N GLU A 11 26.05 7.83 -14.47
CA GLU A 11 26.75 9.04 -14.95
C GLU A 11 26.05 9.82 -16.09
N ALA A 12 25.01 9.27 -16.72
CA ALA A 12 24.35 9.89 -17.88
C ALA A 12 23.09 10.72 -17.55
N LEU A 13 22.73 10.89 -16.28
CA LEU A 13 21.59 11.72 -15.88
C LEU A 13 22.01 13.21 -15.82
N PRO A 14 21.23 14.14 -16.40
CA PRO A 14 21.60 15.55 -16.42
C PRO A 14 21.66 16.13 -15.00
N HIS A 15 22.86 16.50 -14.57
CA HIS A 15 23.10 17.20 -13.32
C HIS A 15 22.46 18.60 -13.32
N LYS A 16 21.57 18.82 -12.33
CA LYS A 16 21.04 20.09 -11.81
C LYS A 16 20.26 21.00 -12.79
N PRO A 17 19.01 21.38 -12.47
CA PRO A 17 18.51 22.69 -12.86
C PRO A 17 19.29 23.77 -12.10
N LYS A 18 20.10 24.56 -12.82
CA LYS A 18 20.60 25.85 -12.32
C LYS A 18 19.45 26.87 -12.42
N GLY A 19 19.13 27.48 -11.28
CA GLY A 19 18.24 28.64 -11.20
C GLY A 19 16.89 28.32 -10.55
N LEU A 20 16.87 28.25 -9.22
CA LEU A 20 15.67 28.49 -8.41
C LEU A 20 16.15 29.04 -7.06
N HIS A 21 15.85 30.31 -6.81
CA HIS A 21 15.94 30.88 -5.48
C HIS A 21 15.02 30.09 -4.56
N ALA A 22 15.52 29.70 -3.38
CA ALA A 22 14.71 29.08 -2.35
C ALA A 22 13.54 30.01 -1.97
N PRO A 23 12.27 29.56 -2.05
CA PRO A 23 11.22 30.23 -1.32
C PRO A 23 11.44 29.92 0.16
N LYS A 24 11.65 30.96 0.97
CA LYS A 24 11.61 30.83 2.43
C LYS A 24 10.26 30.24 2.85
N PRO A 25 10.20 29.35 3.86
CA PRO A 25 8.95 28.76 4.30
C PRO A 25 7.98 29.87 4.75
N LYS A 26 6.74 29.83 4.26
CA LYS A 26 5.66 30.69 4.77
C LYS A 26 5.24 30.16 6.15
N LYS A 27 5.05 31.10 7.06
CA LYS A 27 4.95 30.96 8.52
C LYS A 27 3.64 30.33 9.06
N THR A 28 2.78 29.76 8.21
CA THR A 28 1.34 29.63 8.53
C THR A 28 0.88 28.25 9.01
N GLU A 29 1.45 27.12 8.56
CA GLU A 29 0.98 25.78 8.99
C GLU A 29 1.50 25.33 10.37
N LEU A 30 2.64 25.86 10.81
CA LEU A 30 3.18 25.59 12.15
C LEU A 30 2.38 26.32 13.26
N GLY A 31 1.64 27.38 12.90
CA GLY A 31 0.91 28.26 13.82
C GLY A 31 -0.32 27.61 14.45
N ALA A 32 -1.15 26.92 13.68
CA ALA A 32 -2.40 26.35 14.20
C ALA A 32 -2.18 25.20 15.22
N VAL A 33 -1.14 24.38 15.03
CA VAL A 33 -0.78 23.29 15.95
C VAL A 33 -0.05 23.83 17.20
N THR A 34 0.69 24.93 17.05
CA THR A 34 1.31 25.62 18.20
C THR A 34 0.27 26.37 19.04
N ASP A 35 -0.81 26.88 18.44
CA ASP A 35 -1.90 27.56 19.13
C ASP A 35 -2.75 26.60 20.00
N CYS A 36 -3.04 25.37 19.56
CA CYS A 36 -3.75 24.37 20.39
C CYS A 36 -2.90 23.84 21.55
N LEU A 37 -1.59 23.70 21.34
CA LEU A 37 -0.66 23.30 22.40
C LEU A 37 -0.51 24.43 23.43
N ALA A 38 -0.42 25.69 22.98
CA ALA A 38 -0.41 26.85 23.87
C ALA A 38 -1.70 26.94 24.69
N ALA A 39 -2.86 26.73 24.07
CA ALA A 39 -4.15 26.72 24.78
C ALA A 39 -4.24 25.58 25.82
N PHE A 40 -3.70 24.40 25.52
CA PHE A 40 -3.63 23.31 26.51
C PHE A 40 -2.68 23.65 27.67
N GLN A 41 -1.50 24.19 27.36
CA GLN A 41 -0.49 24.60 28.35
C GLN A 41 -0.93 25.81 29.20
N GLU A 42 -1.80 26.68 28.69
CA GLU A 42 -2.38 27.78 29.48
C GLU A 42 -3.39 27.27 30.53
N VAL A 43 -3.95 26.08 30.32
CA VAL A 43 -4.98 25.47 31.18
C VAL A 43 -4.37 24.46 32.15
N ASP A 44 -3.37 23.71 31.70
CA ASP A 44 -2.49 22.85 32.50
C ASP A 44 -1.53 23.73 33.33
N THR A 45 -2.07 24.29 34.42
CA THR A 45 -1.41 25.31 35.23
C THR A 45 -0.32 24.76 36.13
N ASP A 46 -0.37 23.48 36.47
CA ASP A 46 0.69 22.80 37.22
C ASP A 46 1.71 22.07 36.33
N GLU A 47 1.54 22.16 35.00
CA GLU A 47 2.41 21.60 33.96
C GLU A 47 2.61 20.08 34.09
N ASP A 48 1.65 19.36 34.66
CA ASP A 48 1.74 17.90 34.85
C ASP A 48 1.45 17.11 33.55
N GLY A 49 0.96 17.81 32.52
CA GLY A 49 0.67 17.27 31.20
C GLY A 49 -0.76 16.77 31.02
N ALA A 50 -1.66 17.01 31.97
CA ALA A 50 -3.07 16.66 31.93
C ALA A 50 -3.96 17.68 32.66
N ILE A 51 -5.06 18.09 32.04
CA ILE A 51 -5.98 19.07 32.65
C ILE A 51 -6.91 18.36 33.64
N ASN A 52 -6.83 18.71 34.91
CA ASN A 52 -7.74 18.18 35.92
C ASN A 52 -9.07 18.99 35.99
N LYS A 53 -10.03 18.53 36.81
CA LYS A 53 -11.37 19.15 36.92
C LYS A 53 -11.33 20.60 37.39
N ASP A 54 -10.41 20.93 38.28
CA ASP A 54 -10.29 22.27 38.86
C ASP A 54 -9.63 23.23 37.86
N GLU A 55 -8.66 22.75 37.07
CA GLU A 55 -8.03 23.48 35.98
C GLU A 55 -8.98 23.74 34.82
N LEU A 56 -9.76 22.74 34.41
CA LEU A 56 -10.80 22.93 33.40
C LEU A 56 -11.84 23.95 33.90
N ARG A 57 -12.24 23.88 35.17
CA ARG A 57 -13.17 24.83 35.77
C ARG A 57 -12.58 26.24 35.80
N ALA A 58 -11.33 26.39 36.19
CA ALA A 58 -10.62 27.68 36.21
C ALA A 58 -10.49 28.29 34.81
N MET A 59 -10.32 27.48 33.76
CA MET A 59 -10.35 27.93 32.37
C MET A 59 -11.72 28.52 32.00
N PHE A 60 -12.81 27.80 32.28
CA PHE A 60 -14.16 28.28 31.95
C PHE A 60 -14.58 29.50 32.79
N ASP A 61 -14.18 29.54 34.07
CA ASP A 61 -14.39 30.71 34.94
C ASP A 61 -13.63 31.94 34.42
N LYS A 62 -12.40 31.78 33.92
CA LYS A 62 -11.64 32.86 33.24
C LYS A 62 -12.28 33.32 31.93
N MET A 63 -13.05 32.44 31.28
CA MET A 63 -13.82 32.76 30.06
C MET A 63 -15.24 33.29 30.37
N GLY A 64 -15.56 33.55 31.64
CA GLY A 64 -16.87 34.08 32.05
C GLY A 64 -18.01 33.06 32.07
N VAL A 65 -17.71 31.76 31.93
CA VAL A 65 -18.70 30.68 31.88
C VAL A 65 -18.72 29.94 33.22
N ASN A 66 -19.76 30.17 34.03
CA ASN A 66 -19.91 29.47 35.32
C ASN A 66 -20.46 28.04 35.12
N LEU A 67 -19.65 27.03 35.50
CA LEU A 67 -19.98 25.60 35.39
C LEU A 67 -20.61 24.97 36.65
N ASP A 68 -21.37 25.74 37.43
CA ASP A 68 -22.07 25.25 38.64
C ASP A 68 -23.21 24.24 38.37
N GLY A 69 -23.63 23.54 39.44
CA GLY A 69 -24.84 22.70 39.44
C GLY A 69 -24.74 21.36 38.70
N GLY A 70 -23.55 20.74 38.66
CA GLY A 70 -23.33 19.43 38.04
C GLY A 70 -22.99 19.47 36.54
N LYS A 71 -23.07 20.65 35.91
CA LYS A 71 -22.74 20.86 34.48
C LYS A 71 -21.25 20.63 34.19
N GLY A 72 -20.36 21.13 35.04
CA GLY A 72 -18.91 20.92 34.88
C GLY A 72 -18.50 19.44 34.95
N SER A 73 -19.14 18.64 35.81
CA SER A 73 -18.85 17.20 35.89
C SER A 73 -19.37 16.42 34.68
N SER A 74 -20.52 16.82 34.12
CA SER A 74 -21.05 16.23 32.89
C SER A 74 -20.18 16.57 31.68
N LEU A 75 -19.71 17.83 31.57
CA LEU A 75 -18.82 18.25 30.49
C LEU A 75 -17.44 17.56 30.60
N PHE A 76 -16.86 17.55 31.79
CA PHE A 76 -15.59 16.85 32.03
C PHE A 76 -15.71 15.37 31.67
N GLY A 77 -16.79 14.69 32.07
CA GLY A 77 -17.02 13.28 31.70
C GLY A 77 -17.24 13.03 30.20
N THR A 78 -17.61 14.06 29.41
CA THR A 78 -17.64 13.94 27.94
C THR A 78 -16.27 14.15 27.28
N MET A 79 -15.37 14.84 27.99
CA MET A 79 -14.00 15.11 27.54
C MET A 79 -13.06 13.97 27.98
N ASP A 80 -13.28 13.43 29.18
CA ASP A 80 -12.51 12.38 29.85
C ASP A 80 -12.93 11.00 29.34
N ALA A 81 -12.46 10.69 28.13
CA ALA A 81 -12.89 9.52 27.38
C ALA A 81 -12.45 8.20 28.04
N ASN A 82 -11.35 8.21 28.82
CA ASN A 82 -10.84 7.05 29.53
C ASN A 82 -11.34 6.97 31.00
N SER A 83 -12.04 8.01 31.48
CA SER A 83 -12.59 8.13 32.84
C SER A 83 -11.54 8.03 33.96
N ASP A 84 -10.31 8.43 33.68
CA ASP A 84 -9.21 8.44 34.65
C ASP A 84 -9.22 9.70 35.55
N GLY A 85 -10.11 10.65 35.26
CA GLY A 85 -10.28 11.88 36.03
C GLY A 85 -9.37 13.02 35.58
N LEU A 86 -8.60 12.84 34.50
CA LEU A 86 -7.64 13.79 33.93
C LEU A 86 -7.83 13.90 32.41
N LEU A 87 -7.74 15.12 31.85
CA LEU A 87 -7.86 15.36 30.42
C LEU A 87 -6.48 15.49 29.79
N HIS A 88 -6.00 14.41 29.21
CA HIS A 88 -4.72 14.44 28.52
C HIS A 88 -4.86 15.16 27.17
N TYR A 89 -3.75 15.70 26.64
CA TYR A 89 -3.76 16.49 25.40
C TYR A 89 -4.48 15.81 24.21
N GLY A 90 -4.42 14.48 24.12
CA GLY A 90 -5.15 13.72 23.10
C GLY A 90 -6.68 13.76 23.28
N GLU A 91 -7.17 13.70 24.51
CA GLU A 91 -8.59 13.78 24.85
C GLU A 91 -9.12 15.20 24.64
N PHE A 92 -8.33 16.21 25.03
CA PHE A 92 -8.60 17.62 24.78
C PHE A 92 -8.71 17.94 23.28
N LEU A 93 -7.79 17.43 22.45
CA LEU A 93 -7.83 17.60 20.99
C LEU A 93 -8.99 16.84 20.34
N MET A 94 -9.30 15.62 20.81
CA MET A 94 -10.43 14.85 20.29
C MET A 94 -11.75 15.54 20.59
N TRP A 95 -11.90 16.14 21.76
CA TRP A 95 -13.07 16.93 22.09
C TRP A 95 -13.20 18.19 21.21
N LEU A 96 -12.13 18.97 21.05
CA LEU A 96 -12.11 20.15 20.17
C LEU A 96 -12.42 19.78 18.71
N GLY A 97 -11.85 18.69 18.20
CA GLY A 97 -12.07 18.21 16.84
C GLY A 97 -13.50 17.75 16.59
N ASN A 98 -14.13 17.08 17.57
CA ASN A 98 -15.52 16.65 17.48
C ASN A 98 -16.50 17.83 17.47
N GLU A 99 -16.22 18.89 18.23
CA GLU A 99 -17.11 20.06 18.27
C GLU A 99 -17.07 20.85 16.94
N VAL A 100 -15.90 20.97 16.32
CA VAL A 100 -15.73 21.60 14.99
C VAL A 100 -16.42 20.79 13.88
N GLN A 101 -16.33 19.45 13.92
CA GLN A 101 -16.99 18.58 12.93
C GLN A 101 -18.52 18.52 13.11
N SER A 102 -18.99 18.57 14.35
CA SER A 102 -20.43 18.55 14.65
C SER A 102 -21.17 19.79 14.12
N GLU A 103 -20.54 20.97 14.07
CA GLU A 103 -21.14 22.17 13.44
C GLU A 103 -21.23 22.07 11.90
N GLN A 104 -20.28 21.42 11.23
CA GLN A 104 -20.31 21.23 9.78
C GLN A 104 -21.38 20.20 9.34
N ALA A 105 -21.72 19.23 10.19
CA ALA A 105 -22.74 18.21 9.94
C ALA A 105 -24.18 18.64 10.34
N ARG A 106 -24.32 19.63 11.23
CA ARG A 106 -25.61 20.07 11.83
C ARG A 106 -26.64 20.71 10.87
N GLY A 107 -26.34 20.78 9.58
CA GLY A 107 -27.31 21.17 8.55
C GLY A 107 -28.45 20.16 8.32
N THR A 108 -28.42 18.95 8.91
CA THR A 108 -29.38 17.88 8.56
C THR A 108 -29.97 17.04 9.71
N THR A 109 -29.49 17.15 10.94
CA THR A 109 -29.96 16.31 12.07
C THR A 109 -30.05 17.14 13.34
N GLY A 110 -31.25 17.44 13.82
CA GLY A 110 -31.54 18.40 14.90
C GLY A 110 -31.05 18.02 16.32
N GLU A 111 -29.79 17.65 16.49
CA GLU A 111 -29.13 17.43 17.78
C GLU A 111 -28.58 18.74 18.37
N LYS A 112 -28.68 18.91 19.70
CA LYS A 112 -28.39 20.15 20.42
C LYS A 112 -26.89 20.28 20.77
N SER A 113 -26.31 21.47 20.58
CA SER A 113 -24.87 21.76 20.78
C SER A 113 -24.47 21.89 22.26
N VAL A 114 -23.16 21.87 22.55
CA VAL A 114 -22.64 22.19 23.89
C VAL A 114 -22.99 23.63 24.30
N MET A 115 -23.04 24.57 23.35
CA MET A 115 -23.46 25.97 23.57
C MET A 115 -24.92 26.06 24.02
N TRP A 116 -25.80 25.19 23.50
CA TRP A 116 -27.18 25.05 23.98
C TRP A 116 -27.27 24.50 25.41
N TRP A 117 -26.42 23.52 25.77
CA TRP A 117 -26.35 22.97 27.15
C TRP A 117 -25.81 23.98 28.18
N LEU A 118 -24.92 24.85 27.74
CA LEU A 118 -24.38 25.97 28.53
C LEU A 118 -25.35 27.17 28.59
N GLY A 119 -26.44 27.15 27.82
CA GLY A 119 -27.46 28.21 27.81
C GLY A 119 -27.05 29.48 27.05
N LEU A 120 -26.08 29.35 26.13
CA LEU A 120 -25.51 30.46 25.37
C LEU A 120 -26.16 30.65 23.99
N ASP A 121 -26.94 29.68 23.52
CA ASP A 121 -27.73 29.81 22.30
C ASP A 121 -29.08 30.51 22.59
N GLY A 122 -29.22 31.77 22.14
CA GLY A 122 -30.51 32.46 22.05
C GLY A 122 -30.71 33.65 23.00
N GLN A 123 -29.84 34.66 22.97
CA GLN A 123 -30.12 35.99 23.53
C GLN A 123 -30.22 37.03 22.38
N PRO A 124 -31.21 37.93 22.38
CA PRO A 124 -31.36 38.95 21.34
C PRO A 124 -30.13 39.88 21.25
N GLU A 125 -29.80 40.28 20.03
CA GLU A 125 -28.54 40.86 19.53
C GLU A 125 -28.00 42.17 20.18
N GLU A 126 -28.48 42.65 21.33
CA GLU A 126 -28.06 43.99 21.80
C GLU A 126 -27.19 44.07 23.06
N GLU A 127 -26.91 42.98 23.80
CA GLU A 127 -26.12 43.11 25.05
C GLU A 127 -24.89 42.20 25.22
N ALA A 128 -24.58 41.26 24.32
CA ALA A 128 -23.35 40.46 24.42
C ALA A 128 -22.23 41.01 23.50
N ARG A 129 -21.69 42.18 23.83
CA ARG A 129 -20.76 42.91 22.95
C ARG A 129 -19.26 42.79 23.28
N ASP A 130 -18.83 41.79 24.07
CA ASP A 130 -17.40 41.58 24.35
C ASP A 130 -16.95 40.10 24.23
N ASP A 131 -17.69 39.13 24.80
CA ASP A 131 -17.18 37.76 24.94
C ASP A 131 -17.29 36.87 23.69
N SER A 132 -18.32 37.05 22.84
CA SER A 132 -18.42 36.31 21.57
C SER A 132 -17.41 36.76 20.52
N GLY A 133 -16.80 37.93 20.70
CA GLY A 133 -15.81 38.50 19.78
C GLY A 133 -14.50 37.71 19.76
N LYS A 134 -13.97 37.33 20.94
CA LYS A 134 -12.67 36.64 21.04
C LYS A 134 -12.71 35.22 20.49
N PHE A 135 -13.80 34.50 20.72
CA PHE A 135 -13.98 33.14 20.18
C PHE A 135 -14.24 33.16 18.66
N ARG A 136 -14.93 34.20 18.18
CA ARG A 136 -15.13 34.45 16.75
C ARG A 136 -13.84 34.87 16.05
N GLU A 137 -12.96 35.64 16.69
CA GLU A 137 -11.64 36.03 16.18
C GLU A 137 -10.68 34.83 16.12
N LEU A 138 -10.76 33.91 17.08
CA LEU A 138 -10.08 32.61 17.03
C LEU A 138 -10.62 31.73 15.88
N LYS A 139 -11.95 31.68 15.68
CA LYS A 139 -12.60 30.98 14.55
C LYS A 139 -12.24 31.59 13.19
N GLU A 140 -12.22 32.92 13.05
CA GLU A 140 -11.88 33.62 11.81
C GLU A 140 -10.39 33.45 11.46
N ARG A 141 -9.47 33.45 12.44
CA ARG A 141 -8.03 33.12 12.23
C ARG A 141 -7.80 31.70 11.73
N ILE A 142 -8.61 30.73 12.15
CA ILE A 142 -8.53 29.33 11.69
C ILE A 142 -9.14 29.17 10.29
N SER A 143 -10.18 29.96 9.97
CA SER A 143 -10.91 29.86 8.70
C SER A 143 -10.31 30.66 7.54
N SER A 144 -9.58 31.76 7.78
CA SER A 144 -9.12 32.65 6.71
C SER A 144 -7.86 32.18 5.97
N ASP A 145 -7.06 31.27 6.55
CA ASP A 145 -5.80 30.80 5.96
C ASP A 145 -5.96 29.58 5.03
N GLY A 146 -7.19 29.15 4.73
CA GLY A 146 -7.49 27.98 3.88
C GLY A 146 -8.28 28.24 2.60
N ALA A 147 -8.72 29.47 2.30
CA ALA A 147 -9.78 29.69 1.31
C ALA A 147 -9.37 30.39 -0.01
N GLU A 148 -8.13 30.83 -0.20
CA GLU A 148 -7.69 31.47 -1.46
C GLU A 148 -6.65 30.63 -2.21
N GLY A 149 -7.16 29.62 -2.91
CA GLY A 149 -6.42 28.80 -3.88
C GLY A 149 -7.34 27.90 -4.74
N TRP A 150 -8.62 27.83 -4.39
CA TRP A 150 -9.63 27.11 -5.15
C TRP A 150 -10.23 28.01 -6.23
N SER A 151 -9.51 28.21 -7.33
CA SER A 151 -10.19 28.50 -8.60
C SER A 151 -9.36 28.02 -9.79
N HIS A 152 -9.97 27.07 -10.53
CA HIS A 152 -9.67 26.69 -11.91
C HIS A 152 -8.35 25.94 -12.16
N ASN A 153 -8.40 24.60 -12.03
CA ASN A 153 -8.03 23.74 -13.15
C ASN A 153 -8.80 22.42 -13.10
N THR A 154 -9.74 22.33 -14.04
CA THR A 154 -10.63 21.21 -14.36
C THR A 154 -9.85 19.98 -14.86
N TRP A 155 -9.79 18.92 -14.05
CA TRP A 155 -9.83 17.53 -14.52
C TRP A 155 -10.58 16.68 -13.48
N LEU A 156 -11.45 15.78 -13.96
CA LEU A 156 -12.39 14.92 -13.22
C LEU A 156 -13.73 15.56 -12.81
N LYS A 157 -14.53 15.93 -13.83
CA LYS A 157 -15.97 15.62 -13.79
C LYS A 157 -16.20 14.33 -14.55
N TYR A 158 -16.47 13.24 -13.85
CA TYR A 158 -17.35 12.18 -14.34
C TYR A 158 -18.28 11.73 -13.20
N PRO A 159 -19.59 11.52 -13.47
CA PRO A 159 -20.59 11.34 -12.42
C PRO A 159 -21.01 9.87 -12.22
N GLY A 160 -21.26 9.48 -10.96
CA GLY A 160 -22.13 8.38 -10.52
C GLY A 160 -21.46 7.11 -9.97
N PRO A 161 -22.13 6.31 -9.12
CA PRO A 161 -22.91 6.67 -7.94
C PRO A 161 -22.41 5.88 -6.72
N TRP A 162 -21.67 6.52 -5.81
CA TRP A 162 -21.45 5.95 -4.47
C TRP A 162 -21.62 7.09 -3.47
N THR A 163 -22.83 7.17 -2.93
CA THR A 163 -23.11 7.93 -1.72
C THR A 163 -22.28 7.32 -0.60
N PHE A 164 -21.29 8.09 -0.15
CA PHE A 164 -20.54 7.84 1.06
C PHE A 164 -21.50 8.08 2.23
N GLU A 165 -22.30 7.07 2.60
CA GLU A 165 -22.80 6.98 3.96
C GLU A 165 -21.60 6.54 4.80
N ALA A 166 -20.83 7.53 5.23
CA ALA A 166 -19.96 7.40 6.37
C ALA A 166 -20.86 7.06 7.55
N ASN A 167 -21.02 5.78 7.84
CA ASN A 167 -21.42 5.34 9.16
C ASN A 167 -20.20 5.54 10.08
N CYS A 168 -19.81 6.81 10.26
CA CYS A 168 -18.78 7.27 11.17
C CYS A 168 -19.41 7.32 12.57
N GLY A 169 -19.78 6.13 13.07
CA GLY A 169 -20.47 5.95 14.34
C GLY A 169 -19.69 5.12 15.36
N THR A 170 -18.58 4.51 14.98
CA THR A 170 -17.76 3.73 15.92
C THR A 170 -16.56 4.55 16.41
N ARG A 171 -16.74 5.14 17.60
CA ARG A 171 -15.65 5.45 18.53
C ARG A 171 -14.62 4.32 18.50
N VAL A 172 -13.36 4.61 18.19
CA VAL A 172 -12.25 3.67 18.44
C VAL A 172 -12.04 3.67 19.95
N ALA A 173 -12.84 2.87 20.67
CA ALA A 173 -12.53 2.53 22.05
C ALA A 173 -11.19 1.78 22.05
N ALA A 174 -10.26 2.17 22.93
CA ALA A 174 -9.11 1.32 23.23
C ALA A 174 -9.66 -0.04 23.69
N SER A 175 -9.54 -1.07 22.86
CA SER A 175 -10.04 -2.40 23.23
C SER A 175 -9.28 -2.90 24.45
N GLU A 176 -9.95 -3.58 25.38
CA GLU A 176 -9.31 -4.26 26.52
C GLU A 176 -8.33 -5.39 26.10
N GLY A 177 -8.20 -5.64 24.78
CA GLY A 177 -7.42 -6.68 24.14
C GLY A 177 -8.07 -8.06 24.31
N CYS A 178 -8.04 -8.89 23.28
CA CYS A 178 -8.62 -10.23 23.29
C CYS A 178 -7.55 -11.32 23.07
N ALA A 179 -7.76 -12.50 23.64
CA ALA A 179 -6.94 -13.66 23.27
C ALA A 179 -7.42 -14.19 21.90
N ILE A 180 -6.49 -14.31 20.95
CA ILE A 180 -6.77 -14.79 19.59
C ILE A 180 -5.98 -16.09 19.43
N GLU A 181 -6.65 -17.24 19.51
CA GLU A 181 -5.97 -18.55 19.52
C GLU A 181 -5.12 -18.78 18.25
N ALA A 182 -5.72 -18.60 17.07
CA ALA A 182 -5.05 -18.76 15.79
C ALA A 182 -4.05 -17.62 15.55
N THR A 183 -2.76 -17.93 15.42
CA THR A 183 -1.71 -16.91 15.24
C THR A 183 -1.78 -16.26 13.85
N GLU A 184 -2.21 -17.03 12.87
CA GLU A 184 -2.46 -16.63 11.50
C GLU A 184 -3.63 -15.64 11.37
N GLU A 185 -4.51 -15.53 12.37
CA GLU A 185 -5.60 -14.54 12.43
C GLU A 185 -5.24 -13.30 13.26
N ARG A 186 -3.95 -13.06 13.51
CA ARG A 186 -3.47 -11.90 14.26
C ARG A 186 -2.91 -10.82 13.32
N GLY A 187 -3.70 -10.41 12.34
CA GLY A 187 -3.33 -9.33 11.43
C GLY A 187 -3.50 -7.96 12.09
N ILE A 188 -2.47 -7.11 12.04
CA ILE A 188 -2.56 -5.72 12.49
C ILE A 188 -3.20 -4.85 11.42
N THR A 189 -4.12 -3.96 11.78
CA THR A 189 -4.75 -3.05 10.80
C THR A 189 -3.94 -1.79 10.56
N VAL A 190 -4.18 -1.14 9.42
CA VAL A 190 -3.65 0.21 9.14
C VAL A 190 -4.05 1.19 10.25
N SER A 191 -5.30 1.14 10.73
CA SER A 191 -5.76 1.95 11.86
C SER A 191 -5.04 1.67 13.18
N GLN A 192 -4.61 0.43 13.44
CA GLN A 192 -3.85 0.07 14.64
C GLN A 192 -2.36 0.48 14.57
N LEU A 193 -1.78 0.59 13.37
CA LEU A 193 -0.39 1.01 13.18
C LEU A 193 -0.15 2.50 13.45
N ARG A 194 -1.14 3.37 13.18
CA ARG A 194 -0.98 4.83 13.33
C ARG A 194 -0.78 5.27 14.79
N PRO A 195 -1.59 4.83 15.78
CA PRO A 195 -1.35 5.15 17.18
C PRO A 195 0.01 4.67 17.69
N LEU A 196 0.50 3.53 17.21
CA LEU A 196 1.84 3.04 17.53
C LEU A 196 2.93 4.03 17.11
N TRP A 197 2.83 4.60 15.91
CA TRP A 197 3.77 5.62 15.45
C TRP A 197 3.72 6.89 16.31
N LEU A 198 2.52 7.39 16.62
CA LEU A 198 2.34 8.56 17.49
C LEU A 198 2.95 8.34 18.87
N TYR A 199 2.80 7.14 19.42
CA TYR A 199 3.44 6.76 20.68
C TYR A 199 4.97 6.83 20.59
N ILE A 200 5.56 6.20 19.55
CA ILE A 200 7.02 6.21 19.34
C ILE A 200 7.55 7.65 19.24
N GLN A 201 6.87 8.53 18.50
CA GLN A 201 7.26 9.94 18.37
C GLN A 201 7.30 10.67 19.73
N LYS A 202 6.32 10.42 20.60
CA LYS A 202 6.22 11.09 21.90
C LYS A 202 7.24 10.57 22.91
N VAL A 203 7.53 9.26 22.90
CA VAL A 203 8.24 8.63 24.03
C VAL A 203 9.69 8.28 23.73
N CYS A 204 10.08 8.05 22.47
CA CYS A 204 11.38 7.47 22.12
C CYS A 204 12.56 8.31 22.62
N GLU A 205 12.55 9.63 22.37
CA GLU A 205 13.59 10.54 22.85
C GLU A 205 13.45 10.82 24.35
N ARG A 206 12.23 11.05 24.83
CA ARG A 206 11.92 11.35 26.24
C ARG A 206 12.42 10.25 27.18
N GLU A 207 12.24 9.00 26.79
CA GLU A 207 12.65 7.82 27.58
C GLU A 207 14.07 7.34 27.25
N GLY A 208 14.79 8.06 26.39
CA GLY A 208 16.19 7.77 26.07
C GLY A 208 16.38 6.38 25.47
N TRP A 209 15.54 5.98 24.51
CA TRP A 209 15.67 4.67 23.87
C TRP A 209 17.05 4.52 23.22
N VAL A 210 17.64 3.32 23.37
CA VAL A 210 18.95 3.00 22.80
C VAL A 210 18.87 1.76 21.91
N ASN A 211 19.66 1.79 20.85
CA ASN A 211 19.86 0.63 19.97
C ASN A 211 20.72 -0.45 20.65
N PHE A 212 21.01 -1.53 19.92
CA PHE A 212 21.85 -2.62 20.40
C PHE A 212 23.31 -2.21 20.72
N THR A 213 23.81 -1.10 20.18
CA THR A 213 25.13 -0.56 20.51
C THR A 213 25.11 0.40 21.71
N GLY A 214 23.95 0.62 22.33
CA GLY A 214 23.78 1.57 23.44
C GLY A 214 23.72 3.03 23.01
N LYS A 215 23.61 3.32 21.70
CA LYS A 215 23.48 4.68 21.19
C LYS A 215 22.02 5.11 21.21
N GLN A 216 21.76 6.35 21.64
CA GLN A 216 20.43 6.95 21.64
C GLN A 216 19.82 6.96 20.23
N VAL A 217 18.54 6.61 20.16
CA VAL A 217 17.75 6.50 18.93
C VAL A 217 16.72 7.62 18.90
N LYS A 218 16.56 8.23 17.73
CA LYS A 218 15.47 9.18 17.44
C LYS A 218 14.24 8.42 16.94
N PRO A 219 13.01 8.96 17.05
CA PRO A 219 11.80 8.29 16.58
C PRO A 219 11.90 7.82 15.12
N GLU A 220 12.47 8.64 14.24
CA GLU A 220 12.59 8.37 12.80
C GLU A 220 13.59 7.24 12.49
N ALA A 221 14.47 6.90 13.44
CA ALA A 221 15.45 5.84 13.32
C ALA A 221 15.06 4.59 14.12
N ALA A 222 13.95 4.62 14.88
CA ALA A 222 13.50 3.49 15.67
C ALA A 222 13.07 2.33 14.77
N THR A 223 13.64 1.15 15.01
CA THR A 223 13.36 -0.06 14.24
C THR A 223 12.44 -1.00 15.02
N LEU A 224 12.02 -2.12 14.42
CA LEU A 224 11.21 -3.10 15.14
C LEU A 224 11.95 -3.76 16.31
N TYR A 225 13.28 -3.71 16.36
CA TYR A 225 14.03 -4.14 17.53
C TYR A 225 13.74 -3.24 18.74
N GLU A 226 13.83 -1.91 18.56
CA GLU A 226 13.51 -0.95 19.61
C GLU A 226 12.02 -0.98 19.96
N VAL A 227 11.13 -1.04 18.96
CA VAL A 227 9.69 -1.12 19.20
C VAL A 227 9.32 -2.40 19.95
N CYS A 228 9.94 -3.54 19.62
CA CYS A 228 9.74 -4.77 20.36
C CYS A 228 10.16 -4.62 21.83
N LYS A 229 11.38 -4.09 22.06
CA LYS A 229 11.97 -3.93 23.39
C LYS A 229 11.21 -2.93 24.27
N TYR A 230 10.85 -1.77 23.73
CA TYR A 230 10.34 -0.63 24.50
C TYR A 230 8.82 -0.46 24.43
N VAL A 231 8.14 -1.07 23.46
CA VAL A 231 6.68 -0.99 23.33
C VAL A 231 6.03 -2.35 23.51
N ILE A 232 6.31 -3.30 22.61
CA ILE A 232 5.57 -4.58 22.56
C ILE A 232 5.77 -5.37 23.85
N MET A 233 7.02 -5.57 24.27
CA MET A 233 7.32 -6.37 25.46
C MET A 233 6.72 -5.73 26.72
N PRO A 234 6.94 -4.44 27.04
CA PRO A 234 6.31 -3.80 28.21
C PRO A 234 4.79 -3.85 28.16
N PHE A 235 4.18 -3.50 27.02
CA PHE A 235 2.72 -3.41 26.88
C PHE A 235 2.02 -4.76 27.01
N THR A 236 2.68 -5.85 26.58
CA THR A 236 2.13 -7.21 26.64
C THR A 236 2.53 -7.98 27.91
N LYS A 237 3.36 -7.39 28.79
CA LYS A 237 3.97 -8.10 29.94
C LYS A 237 2.95 -8.70 30.92
N ALA A 238 1.88 -7.96 31.23
CA ALA A 238 0.89 -8.39 32.22
C ALA A 238 0.15 -9.67 31.79
N ARG A 239 -0.16 -9.78 30.49
CA ARG A 239 -0.97 -10.88 29.93
C ARG A 239 -0.14 -11.92 29.18
N LYS A 240 1.11 -11.60 28.83
CA LYS A 240 2.02 -12.42 28.00
C LYS A 240 1.37 -12.86 26.68
N LEU A 241 0.78 -11.91 25.97
CA LEU A 241 0.14 -12.07 24.67
C LEU A 241 0.97 -11.42 23.55
N SER A 242 0.55 -11.58 22.30
CA SER A 242 1.08 -10.79 21.17
C SER A 242 0.60 -9.33 21.21
N TYR A 243 1.22 -8.45 20.43
CA TYR A 243 0.79 -7.05 20.34
C TYR A 243 -0.62 -6.93 19.77
N VAL A 244 -0.94 -7.70 18.71
CA VAL A 244 -2.28 -7.67 18.10
C VAL A 244 -3.34 -8.11 19.10
N GLU A 245 -3.13 -9.20 19.84
CA GLU A 245 -4.05 -9.60 20.92
C GLU A 245 -4.27 -8.49 21.97
N GLN A 246 -3.27 -7.62 22.18
CA GLN A 246 -3.40 -6.51 23.13
C GLN A 246 -4.20 -5.32 22.57
N VAL A 247 -4.26 -5.12 21.25
CA VAL A 247 -4.93 -3.98 20.59
C VAL A 247 -6.17 -4.35 19.78
N ALA A 248 -6.46 -5.64 19.66
CA ALA A 248 -7.56 -6.19 18.88
C ALA A 248 -8.79 -6.47 19.76
N ALA A 249 -9.97 -6.22 19.19
CA ALA A 249 -11.25 -6.62 19.78
C ALA A 249 -11.65 -8.08 19.46
N GLY A 250 -11.01 -8.72 18.47
CA GLY A 250 -11.28 -10.10 18.04
C GLY A 250 -10.27 -10.59 17.01
N PRO A 251 -10.44 -11.81 16.46
CA PRO A 251 -9.62 -12.31 15.35
C PRO A 251 -9.65 -11.37 14.13
N GLN A 252 -8.48 -11.12 13.56
CA GLN A 252 -8.25 -10.22 12.43
C GLN A 252 -7.52 -10.98 11.31
N ARG A 253 -8.29 -11.68 10.47
CA ARG A 253 -7.72 -12.41 9.32
C ARG A 253 -6.91 -11.45 8.42
N PRO A 254 -5.63 -11.74 8.10
CA PRO A 254 -4.81 -10.86 7.28
C PRO A 254 -5.23 -10.89 5.81
N LEU A 255 -5.32 -9.72 5.18
CA LEU A 255 -5.45 -9.61 3.72
C LEU A 255 -4.12 -9.91 3.03
N PHE A 256 -3.02 -9.43 3.61
CA PHE A 256 -1.66 -9.62 3.10
C PHE A 256 -0.72 -10.11 4.19
N PHE A 257 0.23 -10.95 3.80
CA PHE A 257 1.38 -11.31 4.62
C PHE A 257 2.52 -10.32 4.34
N CYS A 258 3.14 -9.75 5.38
CA CYS A 258 4.28 -8.86 5.20
C CYS A 258 5.60 -9.61 5.37
N SER A 259 6.36 -9.71 4.28
CA SER A 259 7.76 -10.13 4.31
C SER A 259 8.64 -8.90 4.46
N HIS A 260 9.36 -8.80 5.58
CA HIS A 260 10.14 -7.61 5.93
C HIS A 260 11.27 -7.97 6.89
N TRP A 261 12.23 -7.06 7.08
CA TRP A 261 13.29 -7.25 8.09
C TRP A 261 13.13 -6.25 9.24
N TRP A 262 13.62 -6.59 10.43
CA TRP A 262 13.29 -5.80 11.63
C TRP A 262 14.06 -4.50 11.79
N GLY A 263 15.19 -4.33 11.11
CA GLY A 263 16.04 -3.15 11.31
C GLY A 263 15.76 -2.01 10.34
N GLU A 264 14.72 -2.09 9.52
CA GLU A 264 14.21 -0.89 8.84
C GLU A 264 13.51 0.02 9.86
N PRO A 265 13.54 1.35 9.66
CA PRO A 265 12.76 2.25 10.49
C PRO A 265 11.27 1.93 10.45
N VAL A 266 10.64 1.82 11.62
CA VAL A 266 9.20 1.51 11.73
C VAL A 266 8.35 2.55 11.00
N ARG A 267 8.80 3.81 10.95
CA ARG A 267 8.12 4.85 10.17
C ARG A 267 8.06 4.52 8.68
N ALA A 268 9.18 4.05 8.11
CA ALA A 268 9.26 3.67 6.72
C ALA A 268 8.36 2.46 6.44
N PHE A 269 8.41 1.44 7.32
CA PHE A 269 7.53 0.28 7.24
C PHE A 269 6.04 0.67 7.26
N ILE A 270 5.61 1.54 8.18
CA ILE A 270 4.21 2.00 8.26
C ILE A 270 3.83 2.75 6.99
N ALA A 271 4.70 3.63 6.48
CA ALA A 271 4.44 4.35 5.23
C ALA A 271 4.27 3.39 4.03
N CYS A 272 5.07 2.32 3.98
CA CYS A 272 4.94 1.25 2.99
C CYS A 272 3.59 0.54 3.07
N VAL A 273 3.16 0.14 4.26
CA VAL A 273 1.86 -0.53 4.48
C VAL A 273 0.68 0.41 4.12
N GLU A 274 0.76 1.68 4.51
CA GLU A 274 -0.26 2.69 4.18
C GLU A 274 -0.33 2.97 2.68
N GLN A 275 0.82 3.04 1.99
CA GLN A 275 0.86 3.21 0.54
C GLN A 275 0.31 1.99 -0.18
N HIS A 276 0.69 0.80 0.23
CA HIS A 276 0.17 -0.43 -0.36
C HIS A 276 -1.36 -0.54 -0.17
N ALA A 277 -1.87 -0.26 1.03
CA ALA A 277 -3.31 -0.22 1.28
C ALA A 277 -4.03 0.76 0.36
N TYR A 278 -3.48 1.97 0.19
CA TYR A 278 -4.01 2.97 -0.73
C TYR A 278 -3.99 2.48 -2.19
N ASP A 279 -2.86 1.94 -2.66
CA ASP A 279 -2.70 1.49 -4.05
C ASP A 279 -3.64 0.32 -4.39
N ARG A 280 -3.89 -0.55 -3.41
CA ARG A 280 -4.84 -1.66 -3.49
C ARG A 280 -6.30 -1.25 -3.20
N ARG A 281 -6.57 0.04 -2.92
CA ARG A 281 -7.89 0.58 -2.52
C ARG A 281 -8.52 -0.18 -1.33
N LEU A 282 -7.70 -0.51 -0.34
CA LEU A 282 -8.13 -1.17 0.88
C LEU A 282 -8.51 -0.12 1.93
N GLY A 283 -9.52 -0.41 2.75
CA GLY A 283 -9.98 0.47 3.83
C GLY A 283 -9.05 0.47 5.05
N GLU A 284 -9.33 1.31 6.05
CA GLU A 284 -8.48 1.44 7.26
C GLU A 284 -8.41 0.18 8.13
N ASN A 285 -9.41 -0.70 8.00
CA ASN A 285 -9.47 -2.01 8.64
C ASN A 285 -8.75 -3.10 7.83
N ALA A 286 -8.00 -2.73 6.78
CA ALA A 286 -7.13 -3.66 6.08
C ALA A 286 -6.06 -4.18 7.03
N SER A 287 -6.02 -5.50 7.19
CA SER A 287 -5.16 -6.22 8.10
C SER A 287 -3.96 -6.82 7.39
N TYR A 288 -2.80 -6.71 8.01
CA TYR A 288 -1.53 -7.24 7.55
C TYR A 288 -0.94 -8.17 8.60
N TRP A 289 -0.51 -9.36 8.20
CA TRP A 289 0.22 -10.22 9.12
C TRP A 289 1.69 -9.78 9.17
N VAL A 290 2.15 -9.38 10.35
CA VAL A 290 3.51 -8.87 10.56
C VAL A 290 4.09 -9.61 11.76
N CYS A 291 5.21 -10.29 11.56
CA CYS A 291 5.75 -11.24 12.53
C CYS A 291 6.00 -10.63 13.93
N ALA A 292 6.42 -9.36 14.00
CA ALA A 292 6.67 -8.67 15.28
C ALA A 292 5.38 -8.45 16.10
N TYR A 293 4.26 -8.16 15.43
CA TYR A 293 3.00 -7.83 16.08
C TYR A 293 2.09 -9.06 16.31
N ALA A 294 2.12 -10.02 15.39
CA ALA A 294 1.28 -11.21 15.40
C ALA A 294 1.80 -12.30 16.34
N ASN A 295 3.12 -12.54 16.32
CA ASN A 295 3.72 -13.58 17.15
C ASN A 295 3.77 -13.13 18.61
N ASN A 296 3.53 -14.08 19.51
CA ASN A 296 3.71 -13.86 20.94
C ASN A 296 5.21 -13.84 21.27
N GLN A 297 5.75 -12.65 21.50
CA GLN A 297 7.17 -12.43 21.77
C GLN A 297 7.65 -13.10 23.08
N TRP A 298 6.74 -13.48 23.98
CA TRP A 298 7.05 -14.26 25.19
C TRP A 298 7.15 -15.77 24.96
N LYS A 299 6.65 -16.26 23.81
CA LYS A 299 6.52 -17.70 23.49
C LYS A 299 6.82 -17.99 22.01
N LEU A 300 7.94 -17.47 21.49
CA LEU A 300 8.31 -17.58 20.07
C LEU A 300 8.48 -19.03 19.57
N GLY A 301 8.85 -19.97 20.43
CA GLY A 301 9.06 -21.38 20.04
C GLY A 301 7.79 -22.11 19.55
N LYS A 302 6.59 -21.53 19.72
CA LYS A 302 5.36 -22.03 19.08
C LYS A 302 5.13 -21.45 17.69
N ALA A 303 5.72 -20.29 17.40
CA ALA A 303 5.55 -19.56 16.15
C ALA A 303 6.60 -19.98 15.11
N VAL A 304 7.81 -20.29 15.57
CA VAL A 304 8.93 -20.84 14.79
C VAL A 304 9.10 -22.30 15.17
N THR A 305 8.76 -23.20 14.25
CA THR A 305 8.78 -24.65 14.41
C THR A 305 9.96 -25.26 13.67
N ALA A 306 10.34 -26.49 14.03
CA ALA A 306 11.41 -27.22 13.33
C ALA A 306 11.07 -27.46 11.85
N ASP A 307 9.81 -27.77 11.53
CA ASP A 307 9.33 -27.72 10.16
C ASP A 307 8.81 -26.31 9.84
N PRO A 308 9.42 -25.55 8.91
CA PRO A 308 8.93 -24.24 8.50
C PRO A 308 7.51 -24.28 7.93
N ALA A 309 7.04 -25.41 7.39
CA ALA A 309 5.68 -25.56 6.88
C ALA A 309 4.60 -25.51 7.98
N GLU A 310 4.95 -25.87 9.21
CA GLU A 310 4.05 -25.83 10.37
C GLU A 310 4.09 -24.49 11.11
N SER A 311 4.95 -23.57 10.67
CA SER A 311 5.17 -22.29 11.33
C SER A 311 3.96 -21.37 11.22
N SER A 312 3.87 -20.44 12.18
CA SER A 312 2.88 -19.34 12.13
C SER A 312 2.97 -18.52 10.83
N PHE A 313 4.18 -18.39 10.27
CA PHE A 313 4.46 -17.71 9.01
C PHE A 313 3.72 -18.42 7.87
N ARG A 314 3.92 -19.74 7.74
CA ARG A 314 3.29 -20.53 6.68
C ARG A 314 1.77 -20.52 6.79
N LYS A 315 1.23 -20.63 8.00
CA LYS A 315 -0.22 -20.56 8.25
C LYS A 315 -0.81 -19.21 7.85
N ALA A 316 -0.14 -18.12 8.21
CA ALA A 316 -0.56 -16.77 7.82
C ALA A 316 -0.51 -16.55 6.30
N MET A 317 0.55 -17.03 5.63
CA MET A 317 0.66 -16.98 4.17
C MET A 317 -0.47 -17.75 3.47
N HIS A 318 -0.88 -18.89 4.01
CA HIS A 318 -2.00 -19.65 3.44
C HIS A 318 -3.35 -18.94 3.55
N LEU A 319 -3.55 -18.12 4.60
CA LEU A 319 -4.76 -17.32 4.80
C LEU A 319 -4.78 -16.03 3.98
N ALA A 320 -3.61 -15.42 3.75
CA ALA A 320 -3.44 -14.18 3.03
C ALA A 320 -3.71 -14.34 1.53
N GLN A 321 -4.07 -13.23 0.87
CA GLN A 321 -4.28 -13.19 -0.58
C GLN A 321 -2.96 -13.12 -1.36
N GLY A 322 -1.92 -12.57 -0.72
CA GLY A 322 -0.58 -12.43 -1.28
C GLY A 322 0.41 -11.90 -0.26
N THR A 323 1.63 -11.69 -0.72
CA THR A 323 2.77 -11.23 0.08
C THR A 323 3.16 -9.82 -0.33
N LEU A 324 3.26 -8.93 0.66
CA LEU A 324 3.88 -7.61 0.54
C LEU A 324 5.34 -7.70 1.01
N ALA A 325 6.28 -7.53 0.10
CA ALA A 325 7.71 -7.41 0.39
C ALA A 325 8.07 -5.94 0.64
N VAL A 326 8.51 -5.63 1.86
CA VAL A 326 8.94 -4.27 2.24
C VAL A 326 10.45 -4.18 2.16
N LEU A 327 10.95 -3.34 1.25
CA LEU A 327 12.38 -3.11 1.04
C LEU A 327 12.87 -1.89 1.80
N ASP A 328 14.01 -2.06 2.47
CA ASP A 328 14.86 -0.96 2.88
C ASP A 328 15.84 -0.57 1.75
N GLU A 329 16.59 0.51 1.94
CA GLU A 329 17.60 0.99 0.97
C GLU A 329 18.69 -0.05 0.66
N GLY A 330 18.94 -0.96 1.62
CA GLY A 330 19.88 -2.07 1.47
C GLY A 330 19.30 -3.27 0.71
N ALA A 331 17.97 -3.41 0.62
CA ALA A 331 17.28 -4.64 0.25
C ALA A 331 17.71 -5.84 1.13
N VAL A 332 17.94 -5.59 2.42
CA VAL A 332 18.48 -6.53 3.41
C VAL A 332 17.58 -7.75 3.57
N MET A 333 16.27 -7.61 3.40
CA MET A 333 15.34 -8.74 3.50
C MET A 333 15.73 -9.90 2.58
N PHE A 334 16.29 -9.65 1.40
CA PHE A 334 16.73 -10.72 0.48
C PHE A 334 17.93 -11.52 0.98
N THR A 335 18.59 -11.06 2.05
CA THR A 335 19.70 -11.78 2.69
C THR A 335 19.25 -12.62 3.88
N ARG A 336 17.96 -12.60 4.24
CA ARG A 336 17.41 -13.24 5.43
C ARG A 336 16.67 -14.51 5.05
N ILE A 337 17.03 -15.65 5.64
CA ILE A 337 16.52 -16.95 5.18
C ILE A 337 15.01 -17.10 5.34
N TRP A 338 14.41 -16.53 6.40
CA TRP A 338 12.96 -16.54 6.59
C TRP A 338 12.24 -15.73 5.51
N CYS A 339 12.78 -14.57 5.12
CA CYS A 339 12.27 -13.81 3.98
C CYS A 339 12.45 -14.57 2.67
N CYS A 340 13.59 -15.26 2.47
CA CYS A 340 13.79 -16.13 1.31
C CYS A 340 12.76 -17.27 1.27
N TYR A 341 12.43 -17.87 2.42
CA TYR A 341 11.38 -18.89 2.53
C TYR A 341 10.02 -18.32 2.12
N GLU A 342 9.65 -17.16 2.66
CA GLU A 342 8.38 -16.48 2.34
C GLU A 342 8.28 -16.16 0.85
N ILE A 343 9.37 -15.70 0.23
CA ILE A 343 9.44 -15.51 -1.23
C ILE A 343 9.30 -16.85 -1.95
N ALA A 344 10.05 -17.88 -1.55
CA ALA A 344 10.01 -19.20 -2.17
C ALA A 344 8.62 -19.84 -2.12
N VAL A 345 7.92 -19.73 -0.99
CA VAL A 345 6.55 -20.23 -0.81
C VAL A 345 5.59 -19.43 -1.67
N THR A 346 5.68 -18.09 -1.65
CA THR A 346 4.81 -17.23 -2.46
C THR A 346 4.96 -17.54 -3.96
N LEU A 347 6.21 -17.69 -4.42
CA LEU A 347 6.51 -17.93 -5.84
C LEU A 347 6.29 -19.37 -6.27
N GLY A 348 6.36 -20.33 -5.33
CA GLY A 348 6.22 -21.76 -5.61
C GLY A 348 4.77 -22.27 -5.60
N GLU A 349 3.81 -21.52 -5.05
CA GLU A 349 2.40 -21.92 -4.99
C GLU A 349 1.58 -21.39 -6.19
N SER A 350 0.78 -22.26 -6.82
CA SER A 350 -0.11 -21.91 -7.94
C SER A 350 -1.48 -21.38 -7.48
N GLY A 351 -2.19 -20.63 -8.35
CA GLY A 351 -3.62 -20.34 -8.17
C GLY A 351 -4.00 -19.00 -7.51
N GLY A 352 -3.28 -17.92 -7.79
CA GLY A 352 -3.61 -16.57 -7.29
C GLY A 352 -2.97 -16.19 -5.94
N LYS A 353 -2.42 -17.16 -5.21
CA LYS A 353 -1.60 -16.94 -3.99
C LYS A 353 -0.18 -16.44 -4.27
N GLY A 354 0.24 -16.45 -5.54
CA GLY A 354 1.52 -15.88 -6.00
C GLY A 354 1.50 -14.36 -6.20
N MET A 355 0.50 -13.66 -5.65
CA MET A 355 0.48 -12.21 -5.64
C MET A 355 1.62 -11.70 -4.75
N PHE A 356 2.55 -11.00 -5.38
CA PHE A 356 3.79 -10.56 -4.76
C PHE A 356 4.03 -9.09 -5.10
N ASP A 357 3.78 -8.22 -4.13
CA ASP A 357 3.96 -6.79 -4.28
C ASP A 357 5.23 -6.36 -3.57
N VAL A 358 5.93 -5.39 -4.15
CA VAL A 358 7.17 -4.86 -3.60
C VAL A 358 6.99 -3.38 -3.33
N VAL A 359 7.26 -2.97 -2.11
CA VAL A 359 7.11 -1.58 -1.68
C VAL A 359 8.39 -1.11 -1.00
N THR A 360 8.73 0.15 -1.19
CA THR A 360 9.84 0.79 -0.50
C THR A 360 9.46 2.21 -0.12
N ALA A 361 9.96 2.64 1.03
CA ALA A 361 9.94 4.04 1.40
C ALA A 361 11.02 4.79 0.60
N VAL A 362 10.71 6.02 0.21
CA VAL A 362 11.62 6.91 -0.53
C VAL A 362 11.66 8.24 0.19
N ALA A 363 12.87 8.73 0.49
CA ALA A 363 13.05 10.06 1.04
C ALA A 363 12.70 11.13 -0.02
N GLY A 364 11.90 12.13 0.35
CA GLY A 364 11.63 13.30 -0.50
C GLY A 364 10.61 13.10 -1.63
N GLY A 365 9.75 12.08 -1.58
CA GLY A 365 8.63 11.93 -2.51
C GLY A 365 7.53 12.99 -2.32
N ARG A 366 6.43 12.93 -3.12
CA ARG A 366 5.28 13.86 -2.98
C ARG A 366 4.67 13.78 -1.57
N LYS A 367 4.77 14.85 -0.79
CA LYS A 367 4.05 14.99 0.48
C LYS A 367 2.57 14.68 0.25
N ARG A 368 2.01 13.72 1.00
CA ARG A 368 0.55 13.62 1.15
C ARG A 368 0.06 14.88 1.88
N GLU A 369 -1.20 15.27 1.70
CA GLU A 369 -1.80 16.48 2.32
C GLU A 369 -1.61 16.57 3.85
N ASN A 370 -1.27 15.45 4.49
CA ASN A 370 -1.00 15.29 5.92
C ASN A 370 0.43 15.72 6.34
N GLY A 371 1.21 16.40 5.49
CA GLY A 371 2.53 16.97 5.85
C GLY A 371 3.67 15.97 6.00
N VAL A 372 3.53 14.73 5.52
CA VAL A 372 4.47 13.63 5.77
C VAL A 372 5.77 13.74 4.95
N ASP A 373 6.94 13.62 5.61
CA ASP A 373 8.28 13.68 4.98
C ASP A 373 8.75 12.35 4.34
N VAL A 374 8.11 11.21 4.65
CA VAL A 374 8.41 9.88 4.08
C VAL A 374 7.28 9.44 3.16
N VAL A 375 7.59 9.20 1.89
CA VAL A 375 6.63 8.76 0.88
C VAL A 375 7.03 7.39 0.40
N ALA A 376 6.11 6.44 0.37
CA ALA A 376 6.39 5.12 -0.17
C ALA A 376 5.90 5.02 -1.61
N THR A 377 6.53 4.12 -2.36
CA THR A 377 6.14 3.76 -3.72
C THR A 377 6.09 2.24 -3.83
N CYS A 378 5.06 1.75 -4.49
CA CYS A 378 4.85 0.33 -4.73
C CYS A 378 5.08 0.01 -6.20
N VAL A 379 5.72 -1.13 -6.45
CA VAL A 379 5.72 -1.83 -7.72
C VAL A 379 5.03 -3.17 -7.50
N SER A 380 4.02 -3.48 -8.31
CA SER A 380 3.41 -4.81 -8.28
C SER A 380 4.13 -5.72 -9.25
N THR A 381 4.52 -6.92 -8.82
CA THR A 381 4.97 -7.96 -9.75
C THR A 381 3.81 -8.73 -10.39
N THR A 382 2.57 -8.36 -10.06
CA THR A 382 1.34 -8.86 -10.68
C THR A 382 0.70 -7.89 -11.67
N GLY A 383 1.23 -6.65 -11.78
CA GLY A 383 0.84 -5.68 -12.80
C GLY A 383 0.09 -4.46 -12.28
N GLU A 384 -1.05 -4.12 -12.87
CA GLU A 384 -1.87 -2.98 -12.47
C GLU A 384 -2.43 -3.16 -11.05
N MET A 385 -2.39 -2.07 -10.29
CA MET A 385 -3.02 -1.92 -8.99
C MET A 385 -4.42 -1.32 -9.15
N PRO A 386 -5.38 -1.60 -8.26
CA PRO A 386 -6.71 -0.99 -8.27
C PRO A 386 -6.71 0.55 -8.38
N VAL A 387 -5.76 1.24 -7.74
CA VAL A 387 -5.61 2.70 -7.86
C VAL A 387 -5.40 3.16 -9.31
N ASP A 388 -4.73 2.35 -10.13
CA ASP A 388 -4.44 2.65 -11.53
C ASP A 388 -5.75 2.69 -12.36
N GLY A 389 -6.78 1.95 -11.94
CA GLY A 389 -8.11 1.98 -12.55
C GLY A 389 -8.13 1.63 -14.03
N GLY A 390 -7.21 0.77 -14.48
CA GLY A 390 -7.03 0.45 -15.90
C GLY A 390 -6.39 1.57 -16.73
N HIS A 391 -5.85 2.61 -16.07
CA HIS A 391 -5.12 3.71 -16.70
C HIS A 391 -3.63 3.48 -16.55
N SER A 392 -3.05 2.97 -17.61
CA SER A 392 -1.65 2.61 -17.71
C SER A 392 -0.69 3.78 -17.37
N GLY A 393 -1.08 5.02 -17.69
CA GLY A 393 -0.33 6.23 -17.31
C GLY A 393 -0.25 6.47 -15.78
N ILE A 394 -1.26 6.06 -15.01
CA ILE A 394 -1.26 6.16 -13.54
C ILE A 394 -0.31 5.10 -12.97
N LYS A 395 -0.38 3.86 -13.47
CA LYS A 395 0.59 2.79 -13.13
C LYS A 395 2.02 3.25 -13.37
N THR A 396 2.29 3.77 -14.58
CA THR A 396 3.62 4.26 -14.96
C THR A 396 4.09 5.37 -14.01
N MET A 397 3.20 6.30 -13.64
CA MET A 397 3.55 7.37 -12.69
C MET A 397 3.87 6.80 -11.30
N ARG A 398 3.03 5.88 -10.78
CA ARG A 398 3.23 5.24 -9.47
C ARG A 398 4.60 4.55 -9.38
N GLU A 399 4.95 3.76 -10.40
CA GLU A 399 6.17 2.96 -10.45
C GLU A 399 7.42 3.80 -10.77
N SER A 400 7.26 4.97 -11.40
CA SER A 400 8.40 5.85 -11.74
C SER A 400 9.19 6.37 -10.52
N PHE A 401 8.59 6.34 -9.32
CA PHE A 401 9.25 6.73 -8.09
C PHE A 401 10.08 5.60 -7.47
N PHE A 402 9.92 4.35 -7.94
CA PHE A 402 10.61 3.21 -7.37
C PHE A 402 12.11 3.25 -7.70
N PRO A 403 13.03 3.21 -6.72
CA PRO A 403 14.46 3.28 -6.96
C PRO A 403 14.96 2.13 -7.86
N PRO A 404 15.49 2.41 -9.07
CA PRO A 404 15.93 1.36 -9.98
C PRO A 404 17.05 0.48 -9.40
N ALA A 405 17.91 1.06 -8.54
CA ALA A 405 18.97 0.34 -7.87
C ALA A 405 18.45 -0.80 -6.96
N LEU A 406 17.27 -0.66 -6.34
CA LEU A 406 16.69 -1.70 -5.51
C LEU A 406 16.17 -2.87 -6.35
N LEU A 407 15.56 -2.60 -7.50
CA LEU A 407 15.15 -3.64 -8.45
C LEU A 407 16.38 -4.36 -9.02
N GLY A 408 17.45 -3.62 -9.31
CA GLY A 408 18.74 -4.20 -9.73
C GLY A 408 19.32 -5.17 -8.70
N LYS A 409 19.34 -4.80 -7.41
CA LYS A 409 19.74 -5.69 -6.32
C LYS A 409 18.85 -6.93 -6.25
N ALA A 410 17.53 -6.74 -6.34
CA ALA A 410 16.54 -7.81 -6.26
C ALA A 410 16.69 -8.85 -7.40
N MET A 411 17.10 -8.43 -8.61
CA MET A 411 17.38 -9.33 -9.73
C MET A 411 18.61 -10.23 -9.53
N GLY A 412 19.53 -9.86 -8.62
CA GLY A 412 20.74 -10.62 -8.31
C GLY A 412 20.59 -11.60 -7.13
N VAL A 413 19.40 -11.66 -6.53
CA VAL A 413 19.15 -12.46 -5.32
C VAL A 413 19.20 -13.95 -5.61
N ARG A 414 19.84 -14.68 -4.70
CA ARG A 414 19.83 -16.14 -4.62
C ARG A 414 19.25 -16.56 -3.29
N LEU A 415 18.08 -17.21 -3.32
CA LEU A 415 17.34 -17.58 -2.11
C LEU A 415 18.14 -18.51 -1.20
N GLU A 416 18.95 -19.40 -1.78
CA GLU A 416 19.81 -20.35 -1.08
C GLU A 416 21.00 -19.74 -0.33
N GLU A 417 21.32 -18.47 -0.61
CA GLU A 417 22.36 -17.70 0.08
C GLU A 417 21.83 -16.94 1.32
N GLY A 418 20.53 -17.11 1.62
CA GLY A 418 19.88 -16.52 2.79
C GLY A 418 20.56 -16.92 4.10
N ARG A 419 20.70 -15.95 5.00
CA ARG A 419 21.37 -16.08 6.30
C ARG A 419 20.35 -16.19 7.42
N ALA A 420 20.66 -17.01 8.41
CA ALA A 420 19.88 -17.14 9.63
C ALA A 420 20.65 -16.64 10.84
N SER A 421 19.92 -16.19 11.86
CA SER A 421 20.49 -16.02 13.20
C SER A 421 20.65 -17.37 13.91
N VAL A 422 19.87 -18.38 13.51
CA VAL A 422 19.93 -19.76 14.01
C VAL A 422 20.18 -20.68 12.81
N GLU A 423 21.33 -21.36 12.77
CA GLU A 423 21.72 -22.15 11.58
C GLU A 423 20.78 -23.33 11.29
N SER A 424 20.12 -23.91 12.31
CA SER A 424 19.11 -24.94 12.08
C SER A 424 17.94 -24.45 11.23
N ASP A 425 17.49 -23.19 11.43
CA ASP A 425 16.44 -22.60 10.60
C ASP A 425 16.87 -22.57 9.14
N ARG A 426 18.15 -22.23 8.88
CA ARG A 426 18.68 -22.20 7.52
C ARG A 426 18.64 -23.59 6.88
N THR A 427 19.13 -24.60 7.59
CA THR A 427 19.09 -25.99 7.14
C THR A 427 17.67 -26.46 6.86
N HIS A 428 16.77 -26.31 7.83
CA HIS A 428 15.37 -26.72 7.72
C HIS A 428 14.63 -26.00 6.58
N ILE A 429 14.82 -24.69 6.43
CA ILE A 429 14.20 -23.91 5.35
C ILE A 429 14.68 -24.35 3.99
N LEU A 430 15.99 -24.49 3.79
CA LEU A 430 16.54 -24.87 2.49
C LEU A 430 16.04 -26.26 2.08
N ASN A 431 16.02 -27.21 3.01
CA ASN A 431 15.49 -28.55 2.78
C ASN A 431 13.97 -28.54 2.52
N ALA A 432 13.20 -27.72 3.25
CA ALA A 432 11.77 -27.55 3.00
C ALA A 432 11.48 -26.93 1.63
N VAL A 433 12.30 -25.96 1.18
CA VAL A 433 12.16 -25.33 -0.14
C VAL A 433 12.39 -26.35 -1.25
N VAL A 434 13.31 -27.29 -1.11
CA VAL A 434 13.51 -28.35 -2.13
C VAL A 434 12.55 -29.52 -1.98
N GLY A 435 11.80 -29.59 -0.87
CA GLY A 435 10.86 -30.68 -0.58
C GLY A 435 11.56 -31.95 -0.10
N ALA A 436 12.69 -31.82 0.61
CA ALA A 436 13.38 -32.96 1.21
C ALA A 436 12.57 -33.57 2.36
N GLU A 437 12.62 -34.90 2.49
CA GLU A 437 11.97 -35.63 3.59
C GLU A 437 12.69 -35.42 4.93
N ASP A 438 14.03 -35.39 4.89
CA ASP A 438 14.88 -35.13 6.05
C ASP A 438 15.27 -33.65 6.07
N LEU A 439 14.65 -32.90 6.98
CA LEU A 439 14.95 -31.48 7.15
C LEU A 439 16.31 -31.24 7.80
N ASP A 440 16.86 -32.17 8.58
CA ASP A 440 18.14 -32.03 9.26
C ASP A 440 19.35 -32.36 8.36
N ALA A 441 19.11 -32.91 7.16
CA ALA A 441 20.15 -33.21 6.19
C ALA A 441 20.95 -31.96 5.77
N ALA A 442 22.18 -32.15 5.30
CA ALA A 442 22.96 -31.03 4.76
C ALA A 442 22.24 -30.45 3.51
N PRO A 443 21.88 -29.16 3.50
CA PRO A 443 21.09 -28.60 2.41
C PRO A 443 21.92 -28.57 1.12
N PRO A 444 21.31 -28.88 -0.04
CA PRO A 444 22.03 -28.87 -1.31
C PRO A 444 22.55 -27.46 -1.62
N ARG A 445 23.77 -27.38 -2.17
CA ARG A 445 24.34 -26.10 -2.62
C ARG A 445 23.67 -25.57 -3.89
N GLU A 446 23.18 -26.48 -4.71
CA GLU A 446 22.47 -26.21 -5.96
C GLU A 446 21.29 -27.17 -6.08
N HIS A 447 20.16 -26.68 -6.57
CA HIS A 447 18.97 -27.49 -6.79
C HIS A 447 18.11 -26.85 -7.89
N GLU A 448 17.41 -27.67 -8.69
CA GLU A 448 16.55 -27.18 -9.77
C GLU A 448 15.46 -26.23 -9.26
N ARG A 449 14.92 -26.51 -8.06
CA ARG A 449 13.90 -25.67 -7.42
C ARG A 449 14.43 -24.29 -7.02
N TYR A 450 15.66 -24.20 -6.50
CA TYR A 450 16.30 -22.89 -6.25
C TYR A 450 16.48 -22.13 -7.56
N ALA A 451 17.01 -22.80 -8.59
CA ALA A 451 17.23 -22.18 -9.89
C ALA A 451 15.91 -21.66 -10.51
N ALA A 452 14.83 -22.43 -10.42
CA ALA A 452 13.51 -22.03 -10.91
C ALA A 452 12.96 -20.82 -10.15
N LEU A 453 13.02 -20.85 -8.80
CA LEU A 453 12.53 -19.76 -7.96
C LEU A 453 13.34 -18.47 -8.13
N ASN A 454 14.68 -18.56 -8.19
CA ASN A 454 15.56 -17.42 -8.42
C ASN A 454 15.29 -16.78 -9.80
N LYS A 455 15.11 -17.60 -10.85
CA LYS A 455 14.72 -17.11 -12.19
C LYS A 455 13.37 -16.41 -12.16
N LEU A 456 12.37 -16.98 -11.49
CA LEU A 456 11.03 -16.40 -11.41
C LEU A 456 11.04 -15.07 -10.62
N LEU A 457 11.76 -15.01 -9.49
CA LEU A 457 11.96 -13.78 -8.73
C LEU A 457 12.63 -12.72 -9.60
N CYS A 458 13.72 -13.08 -10.29
CA CYS A 458 14.45 -12.19 -11.19
C CYS A 458 13.54 -11.64 -12.31
N ALA A 459 12.76 -12.50 -12.97
CA ALA A 459 11.83 -12.10 -14.03
C ALA A 459 10.73 -11.15 -13.52
N LYS A 460 10.21 -11.39 -12.32
CA LYS A 460 9.24 -10.52 -11.66
C LYS A 460 9.81 -9.13 -11.36
N MET A 461 11.03 -9.07 -10.83
CA MET A 461 11.73 -7.80 -10.57
C MET A 461 12.07 -7.06 -11.87
N ALA A 462 12.55 -7.80 -12.88
CA ALA A 462 12.84 -7.27 -14.20
C ALA A 462 11.59 -6.64 -14.83
N THR A 463 10.43 -7.29 -14.72
CA THR A 463 9.15 -6.77 -15.21
C THR A 463 8.79 -5.44 -14.55
N GLY A 464 8.97 -5.33 -13.23
CA GLY A 464 8.73 -4.08 -12.48
C GLY A 464 9.62 -2.91 -12.88
N ALA A 465 10.85 -3.18 -13.34
CA ALA A 465 11.79 -2.16 -13.81
C ALA A 465 11.78 -1.97 -15.34
N LEU A 466 11.05 -2.81 -16.09
CA LEU A 466 11.26 -2.98 -17.52
C LEU A 466 11.02 -1.69 -18.30
N ARG A 467 9.99 -0.94 -17.95
CA ARG A 467 9.70 0.35 -18.58
C ARG A 467 10.86 1.33 -18.42
N ASN A 468 11.36 1.51 -17.20
CA ASN A 468 12.50 2.38 -16.93
C ASN A 468 13.76 1.89 -17.66
N ALA A 469 13.96 0.58 -17.73
CA ALA A 469 15.07 -0.02 -18.47
C ALA A 469 14.97 0.26 -19.97
N ILE A 470 13.78 0.16 -20.58
CA ILE A 470 13.57 0.51 -21.99
C ILE A 470 13.88 1.99 -22.23
N ASP A 471 13.35 2.89 -21.39
CA ASP A 471 13.61 4.34 -21.49
C ASP A 471 15.11 4.66 -21.34
N ALA A 472 15.85 3.85 -20.57
CA ALA A 472 17.30 3.96 -20.39
C ALA A 472 18.15 3.22 -21.45
N GLY A 473 17.53 2.55 -22.43
CA GLY A 473 18.25 1.79 -23.47
C GLY A 473 18.85 0.46 -22.99
N LEU A 474 18.35 -0.11 -21.89
CA LEU A 474 18.83 -1.36 -21.28
C LEU A 474 17.92 -2.57 -21.56
N ALA A 475 16.98 -2.44 -22.49
CA ALA A 475 15.91 -3.41 -22.74
C ALA A 475 16.41 -4.86 -22.88
N GLU A 476 17.47 -5.08 -23.68
CA GLU A 476 18.01 -6.42 -23.96
C GLU A 476 18.44 -7.17 -22.69
N SER A 477 19.11 -6.48 -21.77
CA SER A 477 19.59 -7.08 -20.52
C SER A 477 18.44 -7.54 -19.61
N TYR A 478 17.29 -6.86 -19.67
CA TYR A 478 16.08 -7.21 -18.94
C TYR A 478 15.27 -8.29 -19.65
N PHE A 479 15.17 -8.23 -20.99
CA PHE A 479 14.54 -9.28 -21.79
C PHE A 479 15.19 -10.64 -21.56
N ALA A 480 16.52 -10.68 -21.45
CA ALA A 480 17.26 -11.90 -21.11
C ALA A 480 16.86 -12.53 -19.76
N LYS A 481 16.24 -11.76 -18.85
CA LYS A 481 15.74 -12.25 -17.55
C LYS A 481 14.33 -12.83 -17.60
N LEU A 482 13.57 -12.56 -18.67
CA LEU A 482 12.18 -13.00 -18.80
C LEU A 482 12.07 -14.44 -19.36
N GLY A 483 12.98 -14.81 -20.25
CA GLY A 483 12.96 -16.10 -20.93
C GLY A 483 13.20 -17.29 -20.00
N ASN A 484 12.66 -18.47 -20.38
CA ASN A 484 12.82 -19.73 -19.64
C ASN A 484 12.40 -19.65 -18.15
N THR A 485 11.33 -18.90 -17.87
CA THR A 485 10.73 -18.76 -16.54
C THR A 485 9.31 -19.30 -16.51
N ASP A 486 8.77 -19.57 -15.32
CA ASP A 486 7.36 -19.93 -15.14
C ASP A 486 6.44 -18.70 -14.95
N LEU A 487 6.78 -17.58 -15.59
CA LEU A 487 6.01 -16.36 -15.48
C LEU A 487 4.63 -16.52 -16.14
N LYS A 488 3.57 -16.50 -15.31
CA LYS A 488 2.18 -16.64 -15.77
C LYS A 488 1.53 -15.32 -16.18
N VAL A 489 1.91 -14.22 -15.55
CA VAL A 489 1.30 -12.90 -15.76
C VAL A 489 2.39 -11.94 -16.18
N PHE A 490 2.21 -11.28 -17.32
CA PHE A 490 3.09 -10.23 -17.80
C PHE A 490 2.27 -9.00 -18.18
N GLN A 491 2.64 -7.86 -17.61
CA GLN A 491 1.99 -6.59 -17.89
C GLN A 491 3.04 -5.51 -18.12
N LEU A 492 2.95 -4.83 -19.25
CA LEU A 492 3.84 -3.73 -19.60
C LEU A 492 3.04 -2.58 -20.22
N ASP A 493 3.23 -1.39 -19.66
CA ASP A 493 2.80 -0.14 -20.29
C ASP A 493 4.00 0.63 -20.83
N VAL A 494 4.00 0.83 -22.15
CA VAL A 494 4.98 1.61 -22.90
C VAL A 494 4.36 2.86 -23.51
N SER A 495 3.18 3.29 -23.04
CA SER A 495 2.55 4.55 -23.41
C SER A 495 3.54 5.70 -23.24
N LYS A 496 3.72 6.49 -24.31
CA LYS A 496 4.64 7.63 -24.37
C LYS A 496 6.13 7.25 -24.20
N CYS A 497 6.49 5.96 -24.24
CA CYS A 497 7.87 5.49 -24.29
C CYS A 497 8.41 5.67 -25.71
N LYS A 498 9.25 6.69 -25.93
CA LYS A 498 9.84 6.93 -27.25
C LYS A 498 10.85 5.87 -27.65
N ALA A 499 11.48 5.23 -26.66
CA ALA A 499 12.47 4.18 -26.87
C ALA A 499 11.83 2.84 -27.29
N PHE A 500 10.52 2.66 -27.10
CA PHE A 500 9.82 1.44 -27.50
C PHE A 500 9.49 1.46 -29.00
N THR A 501 10.43 0.98 -29.81
CA THR A 501 10.27 0.82 -31.26
C THR A 501 9.64 -0.53 -31.63
N ALA A 502 9.30 -0.72 -32.91
CA ALA A 502 8.85 -2.03 -33.41
C ALA A 502 9.92 -3.12 -33.17
N GLU A 503 11.20 -2.81 -33.37
CA GLU A 503 12.30 -3.73 -33.09
C GLU A 503 12.33 -4.17 -31.61
N ILE A 504 12.19 -3.23 -30.67
CA ILE A 504 12.13 -3.55 -29.24
C ILE A 504 10.90 -4.40 -28.90
N ALA A 505 9.78 -4.17 -29.59
CA ALA A 505 8.58 -4.98 -29.41
C ALA A 505 8.79 -6.42 -29.90
N ASP A 506 9.45 -6.62 -31.03
CA ASP A 506 9.79 -7.95 -31.56
C ASP A 506 10.78 -8.67 -30.64
N GLN A 507 11.77 -7.96 -30.11
CA GLN A 507 12.71 -8.51 -29.12
C GLN A 507 11.99 -8.93 -27.83
N LEU A 508 11.05 -8.11 -27.34
CA LEU A 508 10.21 -8.45 -26.18
C LEU A 508 9.39 -9.71 -26.46
N ALA A 509 8.71 -9.79 -27.61
CA ALA A 509 7.90 -10.95 -27.99
C ALA A 509 8.71 -12.25 -28.04
N LYS A 510 9.95 -12.18 -28.53
CA LYS A 510 10.91 -13.30 -28.52
C LYS A 510 11.31 -13.70 -27.11
N ALA A 511 11.54 -12.73 -26.23
CA ALA A 511 12.02 -12.95 -24.87
C ALA A 511 10.95 -13.50 -23.90
N LEU A 512 9.67 -13.16 -24.10
CA LEU A 512 8.60 -13.61 -23.21
C LEU A 512 8.45 -15.14 -23.21
N PRO A 513 8.24 -15.79 -22.06
CA PRO A 513 8.11 -17.24 -21.99
C PRO A 513 6.74 -17.74 -22.49
N ALA A 514 6.68 -18.99 -22.95
CA ALA A 514 5.44 -19.63 -23.41
C ALA A 514 4.44 -19.96 -22.29
N THR A 515 4.87 -19.82 -21.03
CA THR A 515 4.11 -20.12 -19.81
C THR A 515 3.09 -19.04 -19.43
N ILE A 516 3.10 -17.90 -20.14
CA ILE A 516 2.18 -16.79 -19.89
C ILE A 516 0.72 -17.21 -20.13
N GLU A 517 -0.11 -16.94 -19.13
CA GLU A 517 -1.56 -17.10 -19.12
C GLU A 517 -2.28 -15.75 -19.25
N GLU A 518 -1.64 -14.65 -18.83
CA GLU A 518 -2.20 -13.30 -18.90
C GLU A 518 -1.18 -12.31 -19.44
N LEU A 519 -1.48 -11.72 -20.59
CA LEU A 519 -0.63 -10.75 -21.26
C LEU A 519 -1.35 -9.41 -21.38
N THR A 520 -0.79 -8.37 -20.77
CA THR A 520 -1.23 -6.98 -20.97
C THR A 520 -0.10 -6.18 -21.61
N LEU A 521 -0.34 -5.63 -22.80
CA LEU A 521 0.57 -4.73 -23.50
C LEU A 521 -0.17 -3.46 -23.89
N THR A 522 0.20 -2.34 -23.29
CA THR A 522 -0.49 -1.06 -23.47
C THR A 522 0.45 0.00 -24.04
N GLY A 523 -0.09 0.86 -24.91
CA GLY A 523 0.63 2.01 -25.46
C GLY A 523 1.74 1.68 -26.44
N THR A 524 1.71 0.48 -27.03
CA THR A 524 2.63 0.05 -28.08
C THR A 524 2.31 0.76 -29.40
N ALA A 525 3.33 0.95 -30.24
CA ALA A 525 3.17 1.44 -31.62
C ALA A 525 2.94 0.28 -32.62
N LEU A 526 2.51 -0.89 -32.13
CA LEU A 526 2.33 -2.09 -32.93
C LEU A 526 1.08 -1.99 -33.81
N ALA A 527 1.24 -2.17 -35.11
CA ALA A 527 0.12 -2.27 -36.05
C ALA A 527 -0.60 -3.63 -35.98
N THR A 528 0.14 -4.68 -35.61
CA THR A 528 -0.32 -6.04 -35.38
C THR A 528 0.50 -6.66 -34.25
N ILE A 529 -0.01 -7.72 -33.64
CA ILE A 529 0.72 -8.55 -32.68
C ILE A 529 1.80 -9.35 -33.42
N PRO A 530 3.06 -9.43 -32.92
CA PRO A 530 4.11 -10.29 -33.48
C PRO A 530 3.77 -11.79 -33.45
N ASP A 531 4.18 -12.54 -34.47
CA ASP A 531 3.89 -13.98 -34.60
C ASP A 531 4.59 -14.83 -33.53
N GLU A 532 5.69 -14.35 -32.93
CA GLU A 532 6.39 -15.04 -31.85
C GLU A 532 5.52 -15.24 -30.60
N LEU A 533 4.45 -14.46 -30.43
CA LEU A 533 3.50 -14.63 -29.33
C LEU A 533 2.58 -15.85 -29.53
N GLN A 534 2.54 -16.45 -30.73
CA GLN A 534 1.80 -17.69 -31.00
C GLN A 534 2.22 -18.86 -30.10
N LYS A 535 3.46 -18.85 -29.59
CA LYS A 535 3.99 -19.90 -28.70
C LYS A 535 3.25 -20.00 -27.36
N MET A 536 2.50 -18.97 -26.95
CA MET A 536 1.80 -18.89 -25.66
C MET A 536 0.50 -19.71 -25.65
N SER A 537 0.62 -21.04 -25.79
CA SER A 537 -0.53 -21.96 -25.85
C SER A 537 -1.39 -22.01 -24.58
N LYS A 538 -0.91 -21.43 -23.46
CA LYS A 538 -1.63 -21.33 -22.18
C LYS A 538 -2.33 -19.97 -21.98
N LEU A 539 -2.25 -19.06 -22.95
CA LEU A 539 -2.81 -17.72 -22.82
C LEU A 539 -4.34 -17.77 -22.64
N ARG A 540 -4.81 -17.20 -21.53
CA ARG A 540 -6.22 -17.08 -21.15
C ARG A 540 -6.77 -15.67 -21.30
N ARG A 541 -5.92 -14.66 -21.07
CA ARG A 541 -6.30 -13.25 -21.16
C ARG A 541 -5.29 -12.47 -21.97
N LEU A 542 -5.77 -11.76 -22.98
CA LEU A 542 -4.97 -10.85 -23.81
C LEU A 542 -5.57 -9.45 -23.71
N ASN A 543 -4.86 -8.51 -23.10
CA ASN A 543 -5.28 -7.12 -23.00
C ASN A 543 -4.34 -6.22 -23.80
N LEU A 544 -4.88 -5.63 -24.86
CA LEU A 544 -4.19 -4.75 -25.80
C LEU A 544 -4.87 -3.38 -25.87
N ARG A 545 -5.51 -2.95 -24.78
CA ARG A 545 -6.17 -1.66 -24.70
C ARG A 545 -5.21 -0.50 -25.01
N CYS A 546 -5.75 0.62 -25.51
CA CYS A 546 -5.03 1.87 -25.76
C CYS A 546 -3.83 1.74 -26.72
N ASN A 547 -3.80 0.73 -27.59
CA ASN A 547 -2.82 0.62 -28.66
C ASN A 547 -3.32 1.36 -29.90
N GLY A 548 -2.96 2.63 -30.03
CA GLY A 548 -3.50 3.54 -31.04
C GLY A 548 -3.21 3.14 -32.49
N GLU A 549 -2.15 2.39 -32.73
CA GLU A 549 -1.73 1.93 -34.05
C GLU A 549 -2.24 0.53 -34.42
N LEU A 550 -2.80 -0.22 -33.46
CA LEU A 550 -3.26 -1.59 -33.68
C LEU A 550 -4.46 -1.62 -34.63
N GLN A 551 -4.31 -2.30 -35.77
CA GLN A 551 -5.33 -2.34 -36.81
C GLN A 551 -6.13 -3.64 -36.83
N LYS A 552 -5.48 -4.76 -36.55
CA LYS A 552 -6.05 -6.11 -36.64
C LYS A 552 -5.37 -7.05 -35.65
N LEU A 553 -6.05 -8.14 -35.32
CA LEU A 553 -5.42 -9.25 -34.60
C LEU A 553 -5.06 -10.38 -35.59
N PRO A 554 -4.02 -11.18 -35.31
CA PRO A 554 -3.56 -12.22 -36.22
C PRO A 554 -4.45 -13.49 -36.20
N GLU A 555 -4.46 -14.23 -37.31
CA GLU A 555 -5.28 -15.44 -37.47
C GLU A 555 -4.92 -16.56 -36.49
N TRP A 556 -3.67 -16.66 -36.03
CA TRP A 556 -3.27 -17.71 -35.09
C TRP A 556 -3.92 -17.58 -33.71
N LEU A 557 -4.49 -16.42 -33.33
CA LEU A 557 -5.20 -16.28 -32.05
C LEU A 557 -6.35 -17.27 -31.94
N GLY A 558 -7.02 -17.56 -33.06
CA GLY A 558 -8.12 -18.51 -33.10
C GLY A 558 -7.74 -19.95 -32.73
N ASP A 559 -6.45 -20.26 -32.71
CA ASP A 559 -5.93 -21.59 -32.36
C ASP A 559 -5.53 -21.70 -30.86
N LEU A 560 -5.60 -20.62 -30.08
CA LEU A 560 -5.30 -20.61 -28.65
C LEU A 560 -6.51 -21.09 -27.81
N SER A 561 -6.67 -22.40 -27.67
CA SER A 561 -7.85 -23.05 -27.06
C SER A 561 -8.16 -22.72 -25.59
N GLU A 562 -7.32 -21.93 -24.91
CA GLU A 562 -7.53 -21.48 -23.53
C GLU A 562 -7.94 -20.00 -23.44
N LEU A 563 -7.93 -19.28 -24.57
CA LEU A 563 -8.06 -17.81 -24.63
C LEU A 563 -9.50 -17.35 -24.42
N ALA A 564 -9.85 -16.99 -23.19
CA ALA A 564 -11.20 -16.64 -22.79
C ALA A 564 -11.48 -15.13 -22.78
N PHE A 565 -10.47 -14.26 -22.81
CA PHE A 565 -10.64 -12.82 -22.78
C PHE A 565 -9.69 -12.10 -23.73
N ILE A 566 -10.23 -11.19 -24.53
CA ILE A 566 -9.47 -10.28 -25.40
C ILE A 566 -10.01 -8.87 -25.22
N SER A 567 -9.14 -7.89 -24.95
CA SER A 567 -9.49 -6.47 -24.99
C SER A 567 -8.65 -5.73 -26.03
N VAL A 568 -9.31 -4.97 -26.87
CA VAL A 568 -8.73 -3.95 -27.78
C VAL A 568 -9.44 -2.62 -27.58
N ALA A 569 -9.94 -2.37 -26.37
CA ALA A 569 -10.59 -1.12 -26.03
C ALA A 569 -9.67 0.08 -26.31
N GLU A 570 -10.25 1.21 -26.70
CA GLU A 570 -9.50 2.46 -27.00
C GLU A 570 -8.45 2.32 -28.12
N CYS A 571 -8.46 1.24 -28.91
CA CYS A 571 -7.61 1.08 -30.09
C CYS A 571 -8.22 1.82 -31.28
N LYS A 572 -7.89 3.10 -31.42
CA LYS A 572 -8.52 4.05 -32.36
C LYS A 572 -8.35 3.74 -33.85
N ARG A 573 -7.50 2.79 -34.24
CA ARG A 573 -7.29 2.34 -35.63
C ARG A 573 -7.71 0.90 -35.86
N PHE A 574 -8.29 0.24 -34.86
CA PHE A 574 -8.66 -1.15 -34.94
C PHE A 574 -9.86 -1.34 -35.86
N THR A 575 -9.71 -2.15 -36.92
CA THR A 575 -10.73 -2.28 -37.98
C THR A 575 -11.27 -3.70 -38.14
N ALA A 576 -10.57 -4.74 -37.72
CA ALA A 576 -11.01 -6.12 -37.98
C ALA A 576 -10.55 -7.13 -36.92
N LEU A 577 -11.46 -8.05 -36.59
CA LEU A 577 -11.15 -9.31 -35.90
C LEU A 577 -10.75 -10.40 -36.91
N PRO A 578 -9.89 -11.35 -36.53
CA PRO A 578 -9.46 -12.43 -37.42
C PRO A 578 -10.61 -13.41 -37.67
N GLN A 579 -10.60 -14.05 -38.84
CA GLN A 579 -11.64 -15.00 -39.21
C GLN A 579 -11.63 -16.22 -38.29
N SER A 580 -10.46 -16.64 -37.82
CA SER A 580 -10.27 -17.76 -36.90
C SER A 580 -10.96 -17.63 -35.54
N MET A 581 -11.46 -16.44 -35.14
CA MET A 581 -12.20 -16.24 -33.88
C MET A 581 -13.39 -17.19 -33.70
N HIS A 582 -14.00 -17.63 -34.81
CA HIS A 582 -15.08 -18.62 -34.76
C HIS A 582 -14.65 -19.97 -34.16
N LYS A 583 -13.35 -20.33 -34.23
CA LYS A 583 -12.82 -21.56 -33.64
C LYS A 583 -12.85 -21.49 -32.12
N LEU A 584 -12.41 -20.37 -31.53
CA LEU A 584 -12.42 -20.15 -30.08
C LEU A 584 -13.85 -20.13 -29.53
N ALA A 585 -14.72 -19.35 -30.17
CA ALA A 585 -16.11 -19.19 -29.74
C ALA A 585 -16.86 -20.53 -29.69
N LYS A 586 -16.53 -21.50 -30.57
CA LYS A 586 -17.10 -22.85 -30.55
C LYS A 586 -16.63 -23.71 -29.38
N GLN A 587 -15.46 -23.44 -28.81
CA GLN A 587 -14.85 -24.29 -27.79
C GLN A 587 -15.31 -23.89 -26.39
N HIS A 588 -15.31 -22.59 -26.07
CA HIS A 588 -15.73 -22.07 -24.77
C HIS A 588 -16.16 -20.60 -24.89
N PRO A 589 -16.80 -20.02 -23.86
CA PRO A 589 -17.12 -18.60 -23.88
C PRO A 589 -15.88 -17.71 -24.02
N VAL A 590 -15.98 -16.68 -24.85
CA VAL A 590 -14.90 -15.69 -25.07
C VAL A 590 -15.46 -14.30 -24.91
N THR A 591 -14.89 -13.52 -24.00
CA THR A 591 -15.26 -12.11 -23.82
C THR A 591 -14.35 -11.23 -24.67
N LEU A 592 -14.95 -10.41 -25.52
CA LEU A 592 -14.30 -9.39 -26.33
C LEU A 592 -14.69 -8.00 -25.83
N ASP A 593 -13.70 -7.24 -25.38
CA ASP A 593 -13.85 -5.83 -25.05
C ASP A 593 -13.35 -4.98 -26.22
N LEU A 594 -14.29 -4.32 -26.89
CA LEU A 594 -14.15 -3.49 -28.08
C LEU A 594 -14.53 -2.02 -27.78
N CYS A 595 -14.62 -1.61 -26.52
CA CYS A 595 -15.05 -0.26 -26.15
C CYS A 595 -14.24 0.80 -26.91
N ASN A 596 -14.90 1.68 -27.67
CA ASN A 596 -14.28 2.74 -28.47
C ASN A 596 -13.30 2.27 -29.57
N ALA A 597 -13.34 0.99 -29.97
CA ALA A 597 -12.60 0.47 -31.14
C ALA A 597 -13.47 0.59 -32.41
N PRO A 598 -12.99 1.22 -33.50
CA PRO A 598 -13.79 1.46 -34.70
C PRO A 598 -13.86 0.22 -35.59
N LEU A 599 -14.69 -0.73 -35.21
CA LEU A 599 -14.77 -1.99 -35.92
C LEU A 599 -15.41 -1.83 -37.31
N GLY A 600 -14.68 -2.27 -38.34
CA GLY A 600 -15.17 -2.35 -39.71
C GLY A 600 -16.14 -3.52 -39.93
N PRO A 601 -16.72 -3.65 -41.14
CA PRO A 601 -17.57 -4.78 -41.47
C PRO A 601 -16.77 -6.09 -41.39
N THR A 602 -17.20 -7.00 -40.53
CA THR A 602 -16.62 -8.36 -40.38
C THR A 602 -17.57 -9.43 -40.89
N SER A 603 -16.98 -10.49 -41.43
CA SER A 603 -17.66 -11.72 -41.86
C SER A 603 -18.15 -12.57 -40.70
N TRP A 604 -17.57 -12.38 -39.51
CA TRP A 604 -18.00 -13.02 -38.27
C TRP A 604 -18.89 -12.06 -37.48
N LYS A 605 -20.20 -12.37 -37.44
CA LYS A 605 -21.25 -11.64 -36.70
C LYS A 605 -21.98 -12.60 -35.77
N PRO A 606 -21.48 -12.81 -34.55
CA PRO A 606 -22.08 -13.75 -33.61
C PRO A 606 -23.44 -13.25 -33.10
N LYS A 607 -24.32 -14.17 -32.72
CA LYS A 607 -25.72 -13.86 -32.39
C LYS A 607 -25.80 -12.91 -31.18
N GLY A 608 -26.61 -11.84 -31.29
CA GLY A 608 -26.77 -10.84 -30.22
C GLY A 608 -25.62 -9.82 -30.11
N TRP A 609 -24.71 -9.80 -31.07
CA TRP A 609 -23.63 -8.84 -31.10
C TRP A 609 -24.11 -7.41 -31.37
N ASP A 610 -23.80 -6.53 -30.41
CA ASP A 610 -24.03 -5.09 -30.51
C ASP A 610 -22.70 -4.35 -30.34
N PRO A 611 -22.07 -3.89 -31.43
CA PRO A 611 -20.81 -3.15 -31.35
C PRO A 611 -20.94 -1.79 -30.62
N SER A 612 -22.15 -1.29 -30.38
CA SER A 612 -22.38 -0.06 -29.62
C SER A 612 -22.27 -0.24 -28.09
N LYS A 613 -22.35 -1.48 -27.59
CA LYS A 613 -22.29 -1.78 -26.15
C LYS A 613 -20.86 -1.93 -25.61
N GLY A 614 -19.85 -1.90 -26.49
CA GLY A 614 -18.43 -1.90 -26.13
C GLY A 614 -17.88 -3.23 -25.62
N MET A 615 -18.63 -3.98 -24.81
CA MET A 615 -18.23 -5.31 -24.33
C MET A 615 -19.19 -6.39 -24.86
N TRP A 616 -18.62 -7.46 -25.39
CA TRP A 616 -19.37 -8.57 -25.97
C TRP A 616 -18.83 -9.92 -25.49
N CYS A 617 -19.71 -10.92 -25.39
CA CYS A 617 -19.34 -12.27 -24.96
C CYS A 617 -19.86 -13.27 -25.99
N ALA A 618 -18.94 -13.98 -26.66
CA ALA A 618 -19.21 -15.13 -27.49
C ALA A 618 -19.53 -16.33 -26.62
N ARG A 619 -20.60 -17.06 -26.92
CA ARG A 619 -20.81 -18.40 -26.35
C ARG A 619 -20.79 -19.45 -27.47
N PRO A 620 -20.46 -20.71 -27.16
CA PRO A 620 -20.54 -21.82 -28.12
C PRO A 620 -21.90 -22.00 -28.80
N SER A 621 -22.97 -21.46 -28.21
CA SER A 621 -24.34 -21.51 -28.73
C SER A 621 -24.71 -20.38 -29.71
N ASP A 622 -23.86 -19.36 -29.86
CA ASP A 622 -24.09 -18.16 -30.66
C ASP A 622 -23.47 -18.27 -32.07
#